data_AF-G5J6F4-F1
#
_entry.id   AF-G5J6F4-F1
#
_cell.length_a   1.000
_cell.length_b   1.000
_cell.length_c   1.000
_cell.angle_alpha   90.00
_cell.angle_beta   90.00
_cell.angle_gamma   90.00
#
_symmetry.space_group_name_H-M   'P 1'
#
loop_
_entity.id
_entity.type
_entity.pdbx_description
1 polymer ?
#
loop_
_entity_poly.entity_id
_entity_poly.type
_entity_poly.pdbx_seq_one_letter_code
_entity_poly.pdbx_strand_id
1 'polypeptide(L)' 'MAQFFQLRQTFPQADQVGNLTVFNISGNNYRLITLIDYRYQKVFVRAVLTHSEYDTDNWKNDPWFS' A
#
# COMPACT_ATOMS: atom_id res chain seq x y z
N MET A 1 9.52 -15.87 7.12
CA MET A 1 9.14 -14.44 7.23
C MET A 1 8.96 -13.92 5.82
N ALA A 2 7.74 -13.79 5.34
CA ALA A 2 7.53 -13.11 4.07
C ALA A 2 7.72 -11.61 4.32
N GLN A 3 8.79 -11.07 3.75
CA GLN A 3 9.19 -9.67 3.85
C GLN A 3 8.76 -8.97 2.56
N PHE A 4 8.59 -7.64 2.58
CA PHE A 4 8.21 -6.83 1.42
C PHE A 4 8.96 -7.19 0.11
N PHE A 5 10.21 -7.65 0.22
CA PHE A 5 10.99 -8.20 -0.89
C PHE A 5 10.27 -9.30 -1.69
N GLN A 6 9.65 -10.28 -1.03
CA GLN A 6 8.90 -11.35 -1.71
C GLN A 6 7.63 -10.81 -2.38
N LEU A 7 6.94 -9.86 -1.71
CA LEU A 7 5.76 -9.21 -2.29
C LEU A 7 6.09 -8.50 -3.60
N ARG A 8 7.24 -7.81 -3.67
CA ARG A 8 7.72 -7.16 -4.89
C ARG A 8 8.06 -8.12 -6.03
N GLN A 9 8.31 -9.41 -5.76
CA GLN A 9 8.48 -10.39 -6.85
C GLN A 9 7.16 -10.62 -7.61
N THR A 10 6.03 -10.58 -6.90
CA THR A 10 4.69 -10.72 -7.48
C THR A 10 4.12 -9.39 -7.96
N PHE A 11 4.37 -8.31 -7.22
CA PHE A 11 3.92 -6.95 -7.51
C PHE A 11 5.12 -6.00 -7.61
N PRO A 12 5.85 -5.99 -8.75
CA PRO A 12 7.08 -5.21 -8.89
C PRO A 12 6.91 -3.69 -8.71
N GLN A 13 5.70 -3.20 -8.97
CA GLN A 13 5.32 -1.79 -8.85
C GLN A 13 4.76 -1.42 -7.47
N ALA A 14 4.73 -2.36 -6.52
CA ALA A 14 4.29 -2.06 -5.16
C ALA A 14 5.39 -1.27 -4.44
N ASP A 15 4.98 -0.28 -3.66
CA ASP A 15 5.88 0.56 -2.86
C ASP A 15 5.61 0.36 -1.37
N GLN A 16 6.67 0.34 -0.56
CA GLN A 16 6.56 0.40 0.89
C GLN A 16 6.78 1.84 1.33
N VAL A 17 5.77 2.43 1.95
CA VAL A 17 5.79 3.81 2.46
C VAL A 17 5.47 3.77 3.95
N GLY A 18 6.47 4.05 4.77
CA GLY A 18 6.40 3.76 6.21
C GLY A 18 6.14 2.26 6.44
N ASN A 19 5.12 1.95 7.22
CA ASN A 19 4.64 0.59 7.46
C ASN A 19 3.54 0.12 6.48
N LEU A 20 3.09 0.98 5.55
CA LEU A 20 2.06 0.65 4.57
C LEU A 20 2.67 0.16 3.25
N THR A 21 1.90 -0.63 2.51
CA THR A 21 2.20 -1.05 1.13
C THR A 21 1.18 -0.45 0.18
N VAL A 22 1.67 0.25 -0.84
CA VAL A 22 0.89 0.95 -1.86
C VAL A 22 0.98 0.17 -3.17
N PHE A 23 -0.16 -0.12 -3.80
CA PHE A 23 -0.24 -0.78 -5.09
C PHE A 23 -0.83 0.12 -6.15
N ASN A 24 -0.24 0.08 -7.35
CA ASN A 24 -0.82 0.67 -8.55
C ASN A 24 -1.87 -0.29 -9.11
N ILE A 25 -3.12 0.16 -9.24
CA ILE A 25 -4.23 -0.66 -9.76
C ILE A 25 -4.94 0.02 -10.94
N SER A 26 -5.76 -0.74 -11.67
CA SER A 26 -6.58 -0.25 -12.77
C SER A 26 -5.80 0.58 -13.81
N GLY A 27 -4.72 -0.01 -14.35
CA GLY A 27 -3.88 0.68 -15.33
C GLY A 27 -3.15 1.91 -14.75
N ASN A 28 -2.73 1.84 -13.48
CA ASN A 28 -2.04 2.91 -12.76
C ASN A 28 -2.89 4.14 -12.38
N ASN A 29 -4.20 4.11 -12.63
CA ASN A 29 -5.10 5.23 -12.34
C ASN A 29 -5.39 5.42 -10.84
N TYR A 30 -5.20 4.36 -10.04
CA TYR A 30 -5.49 4.37 -8.61
C TYR A 30 -4.35 3.79 -7.78
N ARG A 31 -4.36 4.13 -6.48
CA ARG A 31 -3.49 3.62 -5.43
C ARG A 31 -4.32 2.89 -4.40
N LEU A 32 -4.04 1.60 -4.21
CA LEU A 32 -4.55 0.81 -3.10
C LEU A 32 -3.53 0.86 -1.97
N ILE A 33 -3.88 1.49 -0.85
CA ILE A 33 -3.03 1.61 0.32
C ILE A 33 -3.44 0.53 1.32
N THR A 34 -2.47 -0.26 1.80
CA THR A 34 -2.72 -1.40 2.69
C THR A 34 -1.74 -1.45 3.85
N LEU A 35 -2.20 -1.97 4.98
CA LEU A 35 -1.33 -2.52 6.02
C LEU A 35 -1.34 -4.05 5.86
N ILE A 36 -0.16 -4.66 5.76
CA ILE A 36 -0.04 -6.12 5.57
C ILE A 36 0.58 -6.73 6.83
N ASP A 37 -0.20 -7.57 7.49
CA ASP A 37 0.30 -8.41 8.57
C ASP A 37 0.70 -9.78 8.00
N TYR A 38 1.98 -9.93 7.71
CA TYR A 38 2.54 -11.18 7.17
C TYR A 38 2.55 -12.33 8.17
N ARG A 39 2.45 -12.07 9.48
CA ARG A 39 2.43 -13.13 10.49
C ARG A 39 1.06 -13.80 10.51
N TYR A 40 -0.01 -13.00 10.50
CA TYR A 40 -1.38 -13.49 10.53
C TYR A 40 -2.01 -13.63 9.14
N GLN A 41 -1.26 -13.33 8.07
CA GLN A 41 -1.73 -13.40 6.68
C GLN A 41 -2.98 -12.53 6.46
N LYS A 42 -2.98 -11.31 7.02
CA LYS A 42 -4.10 -10.35 6.90
C LYS A 42 -3.68 -9.13 6.11
N VAL A 43 -4.57 -8.68 5.23
CA VAL A 43 -4.43 -7.41 4.50
C VAL A 43 -5.55 -6.49 4.94
N PHE A 44 -5.18 -5.33 5.46
CA PHE A 44 -6.12 -4.28 5.83
C PHE A 44 -6.08 -3.20 4.77
N VAL A 45 -7.18 -3.03 4.05
CA VAL A 45 -7.33 -1.91 3.11
C VAL A 45 -7.51 -0.63 3.92
N ARG A 46 -6.63 0.34 3.69
CA ARG A 46 -6.66 1.64 4.37
C ARG A 46 -7.37 2.69 3.50
N ALA A 47 -7.09 2.69 2.20
CA ALA A 47 -7.73 3.57 1.24
C ALA A 47 -7.59 3.04 -0.19
N VAL A 48 -8.49 3.49 -1.06
CA VAL A 48 -8.39 3.39 -2.52
C VAL A 48 -8.54 4.80 -3.06
N LEU A 49 -7.50 5.33 -3.69
CA LEU A 49 -7.42 6.73 -4.10
C LEU A 49 -7.11 6.83 -5.60
N THR A 50 -7.60 7.87 -6.25
CA THR A 50 -7.06 8.28 -7.55
C THR A 50 -5.60 8.72 -7.39
N HIS A 51 -4.86 8.78 -8.50
CA HIS A 51 -3.50 9.33 -8.49
C HIS A 51 -3.46 10.74 -7.87
N SER A 52 -4.39 11.62 -8.27
CA SER A 52 -4.43 12.99 -7.78
C SER A 52 -4.73 13.08 -6.28
N GLU A 53 -5.60 12.22 -5.75
CA GLU A 53 -5.88 12.19 -4.30
C GLU A 53 -4.68 11.66 -3.51
N TYR A 54 -4.00 10.64 -4.03
CA TYR A 54 -2.79 10.10 -3.44
C TYR A 54 -1.69 11.17 -3.32
N ASP A 55 -1.50 11.98 -4.36
CA ASP A 55 -0.47 13.03 -4.42
C ASP A 55 -0.70 14.17 -3.41
N THR A 56 -1.91 14.29 -2.85
CA THR A 56 -2.18 15.26 -1.78
C THR A 56 -1.56 14.87 -0.43
N ASP A 57 -1.07 13.63 -0.30
CA ASP A 57 -0.50 13.06 0.92
C ASP A 57 -1.43 13.05 2.16
N ASN A 58 -2.70 13.45 2.02
CA ASN A 58 -3.67 13.48 3.11
C ASN A 58 -3.92 12.10 3.73
N TRP A 59 -3.68 11.03 2.99
CA TRP A 59 -3.79 9.65 3.44
C TRP A 59 -2.75 9.27 4.50
N LYS A 60 -1.65 10.04 4.61
CA LYS A 60 -0.64 9.88 5.66
C LYS A 60 -1.15 10.30 7.04
N ASN A 61 -2.29 10.97 7.12
CA ASN A 61 -2.97 11.26 8.39
C ASN A 61 -3.71 10.02 8.97
N ASP A 62 -3.67 8.87 8.28
CA ASP A 62 -4.17 7.62 8.83
C ASP A 62 -3.43 7.30 10.15
N PRO A 63 -4.13 7.02 11.27
CA PRO A 63 -3.49 6.72 12.56
C PRO A 63 -2.52 5.53 12.55
N TRP A 64 -2.58 4.70 11.51
CA TRP A 64 -1.71 3.55 11.33
C TRP A 64 -0.50 3.85 10.47
N PHE A 65 -0.36 5.05 9.91
CA PHE A 65 0.82 5.46 9.15
C PHE A 65 1.95 5.90 10.11
N SER A 66 3.15 5.35 9.91
CA SER A 66 4.35 5.59 10.72
C SER A 66 5.45 6.35 9.97
#